data_AF-A0A820UZ26-F1
#
_entry.id   AF-A0A820UZ26-F1
#
_cell.length_a   1.000
_cell.length_b   1.000
_cell.length_c   1.000
_cell.angle_alpha   90.00
_cell.angle_beta   90.00
_cell.angle_gamma   90.00
#
_symmetry.space_group_name_H-M   'P 1'
#
loop_
_entity.id
_entity.type
_entity.pdbx_description
1 polymer ?
#
loop_
_entity_poly.entity_id
_entity_poly.type
_entity_poly.pdbx_seq_one_letter_code
_entity_poly.pdbx_strand_id
1 'polypeptide(L)'
;MYLETACGNWKHFLAESRQKTISKLKYLSLTSISPTSYYHEFVPLFRRMSNLEELTLFLFVKGINSTYIDGIHLNDEILVRGIFIKVRSVIVTDDICPFEHEFFRIISQSFPFLQTLSIQNDEPQKSKKNSITFITFSHLAVLNLELAHIDYVEQFLFEMMITNNFTNDAARLNFTQLKTLVTEKPFVRPDNFHSYFPQL
;
A
#
# COMPACT_ATOMS: atom_id res chain seq x y z
N MET A 1 10.85 -14.38 17.47
CA MET A 1 10.50 -13.48 16.35
C MET A 1 11.22 -14.03 15.14
N TYR A 2 10.50 -14.62 14.18
CA TYR A 2 11.12 -15.13 12.96
C TYR A 2 10.90 -14.08 11.88
N LEU A 3 11.96 -13.38 11.51
CA LEU A 3 12.00 -12.54 10.31
C LEU A 3 12.53 -13.44 9.19
N GLU A 4 11.65 -13.98 8.35
CA GLU A 4 12.10 -14.66 7.13
C GLU A 4 12.13 -13.61 6.01
N THR A 5 13.34 -13.19 5.63
CA THR A 5 13.56 -12.43 4.39
C THR A 5 13.84 -13.45 3.31
N ALA A 6 12.88 -13.69 2.43
CA ALA A 6 13.16 -14.43 1.22
C ALA A 6 13.61 -13.43 0.16
N CYS A 7 14.81 -13.61 -0.36
CA CYS A 7 15.38 -12.80 -1.42
C CYS A 7 15.90 -13.77 -2.48
N GLY A 8 15.44 -13.64 -3.72
CA GLY A 8 16.03 -14.30 -4.90
C GLY A 8 15.61 -15.74 -5.22
N ASN A 9 14.99 -16.53 -4.32
CA ASN A 9 14.50 -17.87 -4.68
C ASN A 9 13.19 -18.26 -3.96
N TRP A 10 12.10 -17.61 -4.37
CA TRP A 10 10.75 -17.81 -3.83
C TRP A 10 10.26 -19.25 -3.90
N LYS A 11 10.68 -20.01 -4.92
CA LYS A 11 10.35 -21.44 -5.03
C LYS A 11 10.89 -22.25 -3.85
N HIS A 12 12.08 -21.91 -3.37
CA HIS A 12 12.66 -22.55 -2.20
C HIS A 12 11.88 -22.19 -0.93
N PHE A 13 11.55 -20.91 -0.75
CA PHE A 13 10.72 -20.46 0.37
C PHE A 13 9.34 -21.14 0.35
N LEU A 14 8.69 -21.22 -0.80
CA LEU A 14 7.40 -21.89 -0.95
C LEU A 14 7.49 -23.39 -0.68
N ALA A 15 8.54 -24.06 -1.17
CA ALA A 15 8.79 -25.46 -0.87
C ALA A 15 9.00 -25.69 0.64
N GLU A 16 9.78 -24.86 1.31
CA GLU A 16 9.97 -24.90 2.77
C GLU A 16 8.67 -24.58 3.52
N SER A 17 7.87 -23.63 3.03
CA SER A 17 6.61 -23.20 3.65
C SER A 17 5.55 -24.31 3.65
N ARG A 18 5.66 -25.30 2.75
CA ARG A 18 4.79 -26.49 2.77
C ARG A 18 5.10 -27.39 3.96
N GLN A 19 6.33 -27.36 4.47
CA GLN A 19 6.79 -28.17 5.60
C GLN A 19 6.79 -27.39 6.93
N LYS A 20 7.00 -26.06 6.88
CA LYS A 20 7.02 -25.18 8.06
C LYS A 20 5.63 -24.70 8.48
N THR A 21 5.45 -24.49 9.78
CA THR A 21 4.25 -23.85 10.36
C THR A 21 4.27 -22.33 10.16
N ILE A 22 4.04 -21.89 8.92
CA ILE A 22 4.00 -20.46 8.56
C ILE A 22 2.84 -19.68 9.21
N SER A 23 1.87 -20.37 9.81
CA SER A 23 0.76 -19.74 10.54
C SER A 23 1.23 -18.97 11.78
N LYS A 24 2.46 -19.18 12.27
CA LYS A 24 3.03 -18.41 13.40
C LYS A 24 3.78 -17.15 12.96
N LEU A 25 3.95 -16.94 11.64
CA LEU A 25 4.62 -15.73 11.14
C LEU A 25 3.75 -14.50 11.39
N LYS A 26 4.37 -13.50 11.99
CA LYS A 26 3.79 -12.16 12.23
C LYS A 26 4.33 -11.12 11.25
N TYR A 27 5.51 -11.35 10.72
CA TYR A 27 6.24 -10.42 9.86
C TYR A 27 6.62 -11.14 8.58
N LEU A 28 6.38 -10.50 7.44
CA LEU A 28 6.80 -11.01 6.15
C LEU A 28 7.34 -9.85 5.31
N SER A 29 8.54 -10.02 4.81
CA SER A 29 9.12 -9.13 3.80
C SER A 29 9.24 -9.89 2.49
N LEU A 30 8.57 -9.40 1.45
CA LEU A 30 8.64 -9.94 0.11
C LEU A 30 9.42 -8.99 -0.80
N THR A 31 10.52 -9.47 -1.36
CA THR A 31 11.29 -8.78 -2.39
C THR A 31 11.15 -9.47 -3.75
N SER A 32 10.32 -8.92 -4.63
CA SER A 32 10.24 -9.41 -6.01
C SER A 32 11.26 -8.69 -6.88
N ILE A 33 12.19 -9.42 -7.52
CA ILE A 33 13.24 -8.86 -8.39
C ILE A 33 12.92 -9.13 -9.88
N SER A 34 11.90 -9.96 -10.16
CA SER A 34 11.57 -10.43 -11.50
C SER A 34 10.16 -10.03 -11.89
N PRO A 35 9.94 -9.61 -13.15
CA PRO A 35 8.60 -9.41 -13.66
C PRO A 35 7.80 -10.73 -13.69
N THR A 36 6.72 -10.73 -12.91
CA THR A 36 5.37 -11.22 -13.26
C THR A 36 5.01 -12.71 -13.36
N SER A 37 5.86 -13.71 -13.08
CA SER A 37 5.38 -15.11 -13.20
C SER A 37 4.91 -15.84 -11.93
N TYR A 38 5.02 -15.27 -10.71
CA TYR A 38 4.82 -16.04 -9.47
C TYR A 38 3.68 -15.56 -8.55
N TYR A 39 2.84 -14.62 -8.99
CA TYR A 39 1.81 -14.05 -8.10
C TYR A 39 0.74 -15.06 -7.67
N HIS A 40 0.37 -15.99 -8.55
CA HIS A 40 -0.52 -17.10 -8.26
C HIS A 40 -0.01 -18.01 -7.13
N GLU A 41 1.30 -18.00 -6.86
CA GLU A 41 1.91 -18.77 -5.77
C GLU A 41 1.88 -18.04 -4.42
N PHE A 42 1.74 -16.70 -4.40
CA PHE A 42 1.68 -15.92 -3.16
C PHE A 42 0.29 -15.92 -2.52
N VAL A 43 -0.79 -15.95 -3.31
CA VAL A 43 -2.16 -15.93 -2.76
C VAL A 43 -2.39 -17.09 -1.77
N PRO A 44 -2.06 -18.36 -2.12
CA PRO A 44 -2.23 -19.47 -1.20
C PRO A 44 -1.34 -19.35 0.04
N LEU A 45 -0.16 -18.74 -0.11
CA LEU A 45 0.77 -18.51 0.98
C LEU A 45 0.19 -17.52 2.01
N PHE A 46 -0.29 -16.37 1.55
CA PHE A 46 -0.85 -15.36 2.46
C PHE A 46 -2.10 -15.86 3.19
N ARG A 47 -2.94 -16.66 2.52
CA ARG A 47 -4.10 -17.30 3.16
C ARG A 47 -3.73 -18.21 4.34
N ARG A 48 -2.52 -18.77 4.34
CA ARG A 48 -2.01 -19.61 5.43
C ARG A 48 -1.36 -18.80 6.57
N MET A 49 -1.08 -17.53 6.34
CA MET A 49 -0.46 -16.62 7.31
C MET A 49 -1.52 -15.83 8.09
N SER A 50 -2.44 -16.53 8.74
CA SER A 50 -3.57 -15.94 9.46
C SER A 50 -3.20 -15.10 10.69
N ASN A 51 -1.91 -15.04 11.05
CA ASN A 51 -1.35 -14.22 12.13
C ASN A 51 -0.42 -13.10 11.62
N LEU A 52 -0.39 -12.83 10.32
CA LEU A 52 0.44 -11.77 9.75
C LEU A 52 -0.03 -10.40 10.26
N GLU A 53 0.86 -9.69 10.93
CA GLU A 53 0.65 -8.37 11.54
C GLU A 53 1.36 -7.27 10.75
N GLU A 54 2.44 -7.61 10.04
CA GLU A 54 3.22 -6.66 9.25
C GLU A 54 3.60 -7.29 7.92
N LEU A 55 3.39 -6.52 6.85
CA LEU A 55 3.70 -6.91 5.49
C LEU A 55 4.55 -5.83 4.83
N THR A 56 5.77 -6.20 4.47
CA THR A 56 6.67 -5.35 3.70
C THR A 56 6.76 -5.89 2.28
N LEU A 57 6.39 -5.08 1.29
CA LEU A 57 6.43 -5.42 -0.12
C LEU A 57 7.46 -4.54 -0.82
N PHE A 58 8.61 -5.13 -1.11
CA PHE A 58 9.63 -4.57 -1.99
C PHE A 58 9.37 -5.08 -3.41
N LEU A 59 8.89 -4.21 -4.29
CA LEU A 59 8.66 -4.54 -5.69
C LEU A 59 9.79 -3.92 -6.51
N PHE A 60 10.71 -4.75 -6.99
CA PHE A 60 11.81 -4.34 -7.84
C PHE A 60 11.60 -4.91 -9.25
N VAL A 61 11.10 -4.08 -10.16
CA VAL A 61 10.77 -4.52 -11.53
C VAL A 61 11.93 -4.25 -12.47
N LYS A 62 12.91 -5.15 -12.51
CA LYS A 62 14.05 -5.00 -13.43
C LYS A 62 13.65 -5.37 -14.87
N GLY A 63 13.24 -4.39 -15.70
CA GLY A 63 13.09 -4.62 -17.13
C GLY A 63 12.31 -3.54 -17.91
N ILE A 64 12.92 -3.01 -18.96
CA ILE A 64 12.37 -1.94 -19.83
C ILE A 64 11.17 -2.44 -20.68
N ASN A 65 10.98 -3.76 -20.80
CA ASN A 65 10.01 -4.39 -21.71
C ASN A 65 9.03 -5.37 -21.04
N SER A 66 9.05 -5.53 -19.72
CA SER A 66 8.06 -6.37 -19.05
C SER A 66 6.75 -5.61 -18.85
N THR A 67 5.65 -6.22 -19.27
CA THR A 67 4.29 -5.72 -19.03
C THR A 67 4.01 -5.65 -17.53
N TYR A 68 4.30 -4.47 -16.99
CA TYR A 68 3.71 -3.73 -15.89
C TYR A 68 3.21 -4.50 -14.65
N ILE A 69 3.81 -4.17 -13.49
CA ILE A 69 3.10 -4.16 -12.21
C ILE A 69 2.40 -2.80 -12.10
N ASP A 70 1.35 -2.59 -12.87
CA ASP A 70 0.49 -1.41 -12.79
C ASP A 70 -0.52 -1.50 -11.64
N GLY A 71 -0.17 -2.15 -10.52
CA GLY A 71 -1.14 -2.48 -9.47
C GLY A 71 -2.27 -3.43 -9.92
N ILE A 72 -2.62 -3.53 -11.21
CA ILE A 72 -3.66 -4.39 -11.79
C ILE A 72 -3.25 -5.86 -11.67
N HIS A 73 -1.98 -6.19 -11.85
CA HIS A 73 -1.52 -7.57 -11.66
C HIS A 73 -1.46 -7.98 -10.17
N LEU A 74 -1.30 -7.02 -9.25
CA LEU A 74 -1.49 -7.23 -7.80
C LEU A 74 -2.99 -7.29 -7.44
N ASN A 75 -3.84 -6.58 -8.21
CA ASN A 75 -5.30 -6.56 -8.17
C ASN A 75 -5.83 -7.98 -8.39
N ASP A 76 -5.49 -8.61 -9.51
CA ASP A 76 -6.26 -9.77 -10.01
C ASP A 76 -6.18 -11.03 -9.12
N GLU A 77 -5.13 -11.19 -8.32
CA GLU A 77 -4.92 -12.45 -7.58
C GLU A 77 -4.70 -12.31 -6.06
N ILE A 78 -3.85 -11.39 -5.62
CA ILE A 78 -3.40 -11.37 -4.21
C ILE A 78 -4.34 -10.55 -3.33
N LEU A 79 -4.65 -9.34 -3.76
CA LEU A 79 -5.27 -8.35 -2.90
C LEU A 79 -6.80 -8.33 -3.06
N VAL A 80 -7.35 -8.56 -4.25
CA VAL A 80 -8.81 -8.64 -4.45
C VAL A 80 -9.46 -9.81 -3.72
N ARG A 81 -8.71 -10.90 -3.48
CA ARG A 81 -9.26 -12.13 -2.88
C ARG A 81 -8.86 -12.37 -1.43
N GLY A 82 -8.04 -11.50 -0.85
CA GLY A 82 -7.50 -11.64 0.50
C GLY A 82 -7.84 -10.45 1.38
N ILE A 83 -8.52 -10.70 2.50
CA ILE A 83 -8.71 -9.70 3.56
C ILE A 83 -7.77 -10.06 4.71
N PHE A 84 -6.80 -9.19 4.96
CA PHE A 84 -5.74 -9.39 5.95
C PHE A 84 -6.02 -8.55 7.19
N ILE A 85 -7.03 -8.97 7.96
CA ILE A 85 -7.55 -8.21 9.13
C ILE A 85 -6.52 -7.97 10.25
N LYS A 86 -5.39 -8.67 10.26
CA LYS A 86 -4.34 -8.51 11.28
C LYS A 86 -3.18 -7.65 10.83
N VAL A 87 -3.02 -7.40 9.52
CA VAL A 87 -1.96 -6.52 9.04
C VAL A 87 -2.24 -5.09 9.50
N ARG A 88 -1.24 -4.47 10.11
CA ARG A 88 -1.27 -3.11 10.66
C ARG A 88 -0.30 -2.18 9.95
N SER A 89 0.73 -2.72 9.32
CA SER A 89 1.74 -1.95 8.61
C SER A 89 1.97 -2.53 7.22
N VAL A 90 1.92 -1.64 6.22
CA VAL A 90 2.24 -1.93 4.82
C VAL A 90 3.28 -0.92 4.35
N ILE A 91 4.38 -1.44 3.83
CA ILE A 91 5.43 -0.65 3.18
C ILE A 91 5.49 -1.12 1.74
N VAL A 92 5.33 -0.19 0.79
CA VAL A 92 5.41 -0.44 -0.65
C VAL A 92 6.49 0.43 -1.26
N THR A 93 7.34 -0.17 -2.07
CA THR A 93 8.36 0.55 -2.84
C THR A 93 8.51 -0.02 -4.23
N ASP A 94 8.68 0.89 -5.20
CA ASP A 94 9.00 0.62 -6.60
C ASP A 94 9.77 1.82 -7.13
N ASP A 95 10.90 1.59 -7.80
CA ASP A 95 11.82 2.60 -8.30
C ASP A 95 11.63 2.90 -9.80
N ILE A 96 10.70 2.19 -10.47
CA ILE A 96 10.57 2.21 -11.94
C ILE A 96 9.12 2.43 -12.38
N CYS A 97 8.15 1.88 -11.64
CA CYS A 97 6.75 1.90 -12.02
C CYS A 97 5.92 2.73 -11.03
N PRO A 98 5.14 3.72 -11.48
CA PRO A 98 4.29 4.48 -10.58
C PRO A 98 3.12 3.64 -10.04
N PHE A 99 2.68 3.96 -8.83
CA PHE A 99 1.48 3.37 -8.26
C PHE A 99 0.24 4.18 -8.65
N GLU A 100 -0.67 3.59 -9.43
CA GLU A 100 -1.89 4.28 -9.84
C GLU A 100 -2.96 4.27 -8.72
N HIS A 101 -3.95 5.14 -8.81
CA HIS A 101 -5.05 5.26 -7.84
C HIS A 101 -5.68 3.90 -7.45
N GLU A 102 -5.91 3.05 -8.44
CA GLU A 102 -6.49 1.72 -8.27
C GLU A 102 -5.68 0.83 -7.30
N PHE A 103 -4.35 0.95 -7.31
CA PHE A 103 -3.47 0.23 -6.39
C PHE A 103 -3.78 0.55 -4.93
N PHE A 104 -3.96 1.81 -4.61
CA PHE A 104 -4.26 2.26 -3.25
C PHE A 104 -5.68 1.87 -2.82
N ARG A 105 -6.64 1.86 -3.75
CA ARG A 105 -8.00 1.35 -3.52
C ARG A 105 -7.97 -0.12 -3.10
N ILE A 106 -7.13 -0.89 -3.75
CA ILE A 106 -6.95 -2.31 -3.44
C ILE A 106 -6.32 -2.49 -2.07
N ILE A 107 -5.24 -1.76 -1.74
CA ILE A 107 -4.63 -1.80 -0.40
C ILE A 107 -5.67 -1.52 0.68
N SER A 108 -6.50 -0.48 0.49
CA SER A 108 -7.49 -0.11 1.51
C SER A 108 -8.54 -1.21 1.75
N GLN A 109 -8.91 -1.96 0.71
CA GLN A 109 -9.84 -3.08 0.80
C GLN A 109 -9.22 -4.34 1.42
N SER A 110 -7.96 -4.64 1.09
CA SER A 110 -7.27 -5.82 1.58
C SER A 110 -6.81 -5.68 3.03
N PHE A 111 -6.56 -4.45 3.50
CA PHE A 111 -6.03 -4.16 4.83
C PHE A 111 -6.98 -3.22 5.60
N PRO A 112 -8.18 -3.67 5.98
CA PRO A 112 -9.21 -2.79 6.55
C PRO A 112 -8.82 -2.15 7.88
N PHE A 113 -7.82 -2.70 8.58
CA PHE A 113 -7.32 -2.20 9.87
C PHE A 113 -5.89 -1.66 9.77
N LEU A 114 -5.47 -1.24 8.58
CA LEU A 114 -4.14 -0.68 8.35
C LEU A 114 -3.93 0.58 9.20
N GLN A 115 -2.83 0.61 9.97
CA GLN A 115 -2.44 1.74 10.81
C GLN A 115 -1.28 2.52 10.23
N THR A 116 -0.38 1.85 9.52
CA THR A 116 0.80 2.46 8.89
C THR A 116 0.82 2.12 7.42
N LEU A 117 0.90 3.13 6.57
CA LEU A 117 1.15 3.01 5.14
C LEU A 117 2.39 3.83 4.80
N SER A 118 3.41 3.18 4.25
CA SER A 118 4.62 3.82 3.75
C SER A 118 4.77 3.58 2.26
N ILE A 119 4.92 4.65 1.49
CA ILE A 119 5.08 4.61 0.04
C ILE A 119 6.42 5.23 -0.31
N GLN A 120 7.23 4.51 -1.09
CA GLN A 120 8.53 4.97 -1.56
C GLN A 120 8.62 4.73 -3.07
N ASN A 121 8.33 5.78 -3.84
CA ASN A 121 8.22 5.73 -5.29
C ASN A 121 8.32 7.17 -5.81
N ASP A 122 9.41 7.51 -6.51
CA ASP A 122 9.62 8.86 -7.05
C ASP A 122 9.04 9.02 -8.47
N GLU A 123 8.40 7.98 -9.02
CA GLU A 123 7.78 8.06 -10.33
C GLU A 123 6.42 8.77 -10.27
N PRO A 124 6.15 9.72 -11.19
CA PRO A 124 4.87 10.41 -11.27
C PRO A 124 3.75 9.48 -11.71
N GLN A 125 2.54 9.71 -11.20
CA GLN A 125 1.36 8.95 -11.61
C GLN A 125 0.99 9.27 -13.06
N LYS A 126 0.74 8.25 -13.87
CA LYS A 126 0.40 8.45 -15.29
C LYS A 126 -1.04 8.92 -15.43
N SER A 127 -1.92 8.42 -14.57
CA SER A 127 -3.35 8.74 -14.61
C SER A 127 -3.73 9.66 -13.46
N LYS A 128 -3.46 10.97 -13.59
CA LYS A 128 -4.00 12.02 -12.70
C LYS A 128 -5.52 12.18 -12.79
N LYS A 129 -6.24 11.19 -13.33
CA LYS A 129 -7.68 11.30 -13.57
C LYS A 129 -8.37 11.52 -12.23
N ASN A 130 -9.30 12.48 -12.25
CA ASN A 130 -10.32 12.77 -11.23
C ASN A 130 -11.15 11.52 -10.92
N SER A 131 -10.55 10.49 -10.32
CA SER A 131 -11.27 9.35 -9.83
C SER A 131 -12.15 9.87 -8.71
N ILE A 132 -13.46 9.86 -8.93
CA ILE A 132 -14.46 10.29 -7.95
C ILE A 132 -14.46 9.33 -6.74
N THR A 133 -13.79 8.18 -6.86
CA THR A 133 -13.78 7.13 -5.85
C THR A 133 -12.80 7.48 -4.74
N PHE A 134 -13.33 7.94 -3.61
CA PHE A 134 -12.52 8.15 -2.41
C PHE A 134 -11.95 6.84 -1.90
N ILE A 135 -10.64 6.81 -1.64
CA ILE A 135 -9.97 5.68 -1.04
C ILE A 135 -9.99 5.84 0.47
N THR A 136 -10.69 4.96 1.17
CA THR A 136 -10.87 5.07 2.62
C THR A 136 -9.92 4.18 3.42
N PHE A 137 -9.16 4.77 4.35
CA PHE A 137 -8.32 4.06 5.33
C PHE A 137 -8.74 4.41 6.77
N SER A 138 -9.85 3.83 7.24
CA SER A 138 -10.51 4.18 8.50
C SER A 138 -9.66 4.07 9.78
N HIS A 139 -8.49 3.41 9.72
CA HIS A 139 -7.62 3.16 10.87
C HIS A 139 -6.20 3.72 10.68
N LEU A 140 -5.95 4.45 9.60
CA LEU A 140 -4.60 4.92 9.29
C LEU A 140 -4.17 6.00 10.28
N ALA A 141 -3.12 5.69 11.03
CA ALA A 141 -2.50 6.58 12.01
C ALA A 141 -1.21 7.20 11.48
N VAL A 142 -0.50 6.52 10.57
CA VAL A 142 0.77 6.95 9.99
C VAL A 142 0.72 6.81 8.48
N LEU A 143 0.94 7.93 7.79
CA LEU A 143 1.14 7.97 6.34
C LEU A 143 2.55 8.52 6.08
N ASN A 144 3.42 7.66 5.53
CA ASN A 144 4.78 8.03 5.17
C ASN A 144 4.93 8.11 3.65
N LEU A 145 5.20 9.33 3.17
CA LEU A 145 5.42 9.72 1.77
C LEU A 145 6.79 10.42 1.63
N GLU A 146 7.75 10.14 2.51
CA GLU A 146 9.07 10.78 2.51
C GLU A 146 9.76 10.61 1.16
N LEU A 147 9.80 9.40 0.60
CA LEU A 147 10.45 9.12 -0.68
C LEU A 147 9.43 8.95 -1.81
N ALA A 148 8.31 9.66 -1.73
CA ALA A 148 7.24 9.56 -2.70
C ALA A 148 7.17 10.81 -3.60
N HIS A 149 6.86 10.60 -4.87
CA HIS A 149 6.54 11.68 -5.80
C HIS A 149 5.37 12.54 -5.28
N ILE A 150 5.34 13.82 -5.65
CA ILE A 150 4.34 14.78 -5.17
C ILE A 150 2.89 14.37 -5.54
N ASP A 151 2.72 13.66 -6.64
CA ASP A 151 1.42 13.15 -7.09
C ASP A 151 0.73 12.27 -6.03
N TYR A 152 1.49 11.49 -5.25
CA TYR A 152 0.91 10.69 -4.16
C TYR A 152 0.40 11.59 -3.02
N VAL A 153 1.15 12.63 -2.68
CA VAL A 153 0.73 13.64 -1.70
C VAL A 153 -0.55 14.33 -2.18
N GLU A 154 -0.63 14.67 -3.46
CA GLU A 154 -1.84 15.22 -4.08
C GLU A 154 -3.01 14.25 -3.99
N GLN A 155 -2.83 12.98 -4.35
CA GLN A 155 -3.91 12.00 -4.27
C GLN A 155 -4.43 11.81 -2.84
N PHE A 156 -3.54 11.71 -1.84
CA PHE A 156 -3.94 11.48 -0.45
C PHE A 156 -4.48 12.73 0.26
N LEU A 157 -3.97 13.93 -0.07
CA LEU A 157 -4.31 15.17 0.65
C LEU A 157 -5.20 16.12 -0.16
N PHE A 158 -4.96 16.28 -1.47
CA PHE A 158 -5.66 17.28 -2.29
C PHE A 158 -7.05 16.82 -2.74
N GLU A 159 -7.27 15.52 -3.02
CA GLU A 159 -8.63 15.01 -3.30
C GLU A 159 -9.59 15.31 -2.14
N MET A 160 -9.08 15.36 -0.91
CA MET A 160 -9.86 15.75 0.27
C MET A 160 -10.13 17.25 0.39
N MET A 161 -9.23 18.09 -0.12
CA MET A 161 -9.32 19.55 0.03
C MET A 161 -10.14 20.21 -1.08
N ILE A 162 -10.03 19.72 -2.32
CA ILE A 162 -10.76 20.27 -3.46
C ILE A 162 -12.27 20.00 -3.33
N THR A 163 -12.66 18.97 -2.58
CA THR A 163 -14.06 18.62 -2.32
C THR A 163 -14.76 19.52 -1.28
N ASN A 164 -14.16 20.66 -0.91
CA ASN A 164 -14.78 21.77 -0.17
C ASN A 164 -16.16 22.24 -0.71
N ASN A 165 -16.54 21.85 -1.93
CA ASN A 165 -17.85 22.13 -2.51
C ASN A 165 -18.89 21.00 -2.35
N PHE A 166 -18.53 19.85 -1.77
CA PHE A 166 -19.45 18.78 -1.48
C PHE A 166 -19.63 18.68 0.04
N THR A 167 -20.87 18.86 0.50
CA THR A 167 -21.37 18.66 1.87
C THR A 167 -21.24 17.21 2.38
N ASN A 168 -20.37 16.40 1.80
CA ASN A 168 -20.28 14.97 2.06
C ASN A 168 -19.34 14.71 3.26
N ASP A 169 -19.95 14.53 4.44
CA ASP A 169 -19.26 14.22 5.70
C ASP A 169 -18.38 12.96 5.62
N ALA A 170 -18.58 12.07 4.64
CA ALA A 170 -17.78 10.85 4.49
C ALA A 170 -16.28 11.13 4.23
N ALA A 171 -15.93 12.19 3.50
CA ALA A 171 -14.53 12.56 3.24
C ALA A 171 -13.82 13.07 4.50
N ARG A 172 -14.56 13.69 5.44
CA ARG A 172 -14.03 14.17 6.72
C ARG A 172 -13.55 13.04 7.62
N LEU A 173 -14.20 11.87 7.56
CA LEU A 173 -13.94 10.78 8.50
C LEU A 173 -12.64 10.02 8.21
N ASN A 174 -12.15 10.10 6.98
CA ASN A 174 -11.18 9.16 6.44
C ASN A 174 -9.80 9.22 7.12
N PHE A 175 -9.36 10.42 7.54
CA PHE A 175 -8.05 10.63 8.18
C PHE A 175 -8.15 11.30 9.54
N THR A 176 -9.30 11.22 10.21
CA THR A 176 -9.48 11.74 11.57
C THR A 176 -8.53 11.11 12.58
N GLN A 177 -7.99 9.92 12.27
CA GLN A 177 -7.04 9.17 13.09
C GLN A 177 -5.58 9.36 12.68
N LEU A 178 -5.30 10.12 11.62
CA LEU A 178 -3.94 10.34 11.14
C LEU A 178 -3.18 11.24 12.12
N LYS A 179 -2.14 10.67 12.75
CA LYS A 179 -1.30 11.32 13.78
C LYS A 179 0.07 11.71 13.26
N THR A 180 0.52 11.05 12.21
CA THR A 180 1.82 11.29 11.62
C THR A 180 1.68 11.31 10.11
N LEU A 181 2.07 12.44 9.51
CA LEU A 181 2.24 12.61 8.08
C LEU A 181 3.70 12.97 7.82
N VAL A 182 4.39 12.11 7.09
CA VAL A 182 5.78 12.34 6.69
C VAL A 182 5.83 12.61 5.19
N THR A 183 6.42 13.73 4.79
CA THR A 183 6.61 14.14 3.39
C THR A 183 7.99 14.76 3.28
N GLU A 184 8.79 14.45 2.25
CA GLU A 184 10.08 15.12 2.05
C GLU A 184 9.88 16.56 1.57
N LYS A 185 8.97 16.76 0.61
CA LYS A 185 8.73 18.07 0.02
C LYS A 185 7.76 18.87 0.90
N PRO A 186 8.08 20.11 1.29
CA PRO A 186 7.13 20.97 1.97
C PRO A 186 5.95 21.28 1.05
N PHE A 187 4.74 21.26 1.59
CA PHE A 187 3.53 21.70 0.87
C PHE A 187 2.83 22.80 1.67
N VAL A 188 2.10 23.67 0.95
CA VAL A 188 1.31 24.72 1.58
C VAL A 188 0.03 24.11 2.12
N ARG A 189 -0.17 24.18 3.43
CA ARG A 189 -1.41 23.74 4.09
C ARG A 189 -2.51 24.77 3.81
N PRO A 190 -3.71 24.38 3.34
CA PRO A 190 -4.82 25.31 3.26
C PRO A 190 -5.29 25.69 4.68
N ASP A 191 -6.01 26.81 4.79
CA ASP A 191 -6.52 27.34 6.07
C ASP A 191 -7.36 26.33 6.87
N ASN A 192 -8.03 25.41 6.18
CA ASN A 192 -8.89 24.40 6.79
C ASN A 192 -8.21 23.05 7.03
N PHE A 193 -6.89 22.94 6.86
CA PHE A 193 -6.12 21.69 6.98
C PHE A 193 -6.46 20.89 8.25
N HIS A 194 -6.40 21.53 9.42
CA HIS A 194 -6.67 20.88 10.71
C HIS A 194 -8.14 20.47 10.92
N SER A 195 -9.07 20.94 10.07
CA SER A 195 -10.46 20.45 10.08
C SER A 195 -10.57 19.03 9.53
N TYR A 196 -9.65 18.63 8.66
CA TYR A 196 -9.58 17.29 8.07
C TYR A 196 -8.60 16.38 8.80
N PHE A 197 -7.53 16.97 9.37
CA PHE A 197 -6.49 16.27 10.09
C PHE A 197 -6.37 16.80 11.53
N PRO A 198 -7.36 16.57 12.40
CA PRO A 198 -7.40 17.17 13.73
C PRO A 198 -6.32 16.64 14.69
N GLN A 199 -5.63 15.55 14.33
CA GLN A 199 -4.56 14.93 15.12
C GLN A 199 -3.15 15.24 14.59
N LEU A 200 -3.01 15.99 13.48
CA LEU A 200 -1.75 16.51 12.94
C LEU A 200 -1.51 17.94 13.39
#